data_AF-A0A6A3GZ26-F1
#
_entry.id   AF-A0A6A3GZ26-F1
#
_cell.length_a   1.000
_cell.length_b   1.000
_cell.length_c   1.000
_cell.angle_alpha   90.00
_cell.angle_beta   90.00
_cell.angle_gamma   90.00
#
_symmetry.space_group_name_H-M   'P 1'
#
loop_
_entity.id
_entity.type
_entity.pdbx_description
1 polymer ?
#
loop_
_entity_poly.entity_id
_entity_poly.type
_entity_poly.pdbx_seq_one_letter_code
_entity_poly.pdbx_strand_id
1 'polypeptide(L)'
;MASVINDMERATGRFNALNLDKTVILLDEAMDSGNRRMAQIMKNLSTEEKSLIERKGQKSFLASNFINYIVATNNDFSSVIEESDRRYVAMEASDKVCPMMPGAKEYWDRIHDTLLTKEAGLHIFHWLLQRDLSGFDRRQIPTTKYKRELKVKQSNHAVRYLLHRREQWLEVGFTEEVKEGSIETYGKYKEWAAWADPSTSVKGEQVLGSMLNKLGFTLNKGDKISGRTIKRRTFSVALIELHLEPYIIFDETDNEAD
;
A
#
# COMPACT_ATOMS: atom_id res chain seq x y z
N MET A 1 24.61 -11.69 -5.24
CA MET A 1 25.27 -10.67 -4.38
C MET A 1 24.22 -9.65 -3.99
N ALA A 2 24.27 -9.14 -2.75
CA ALA A 2 23.33 -8.13 -2.24
C ALA A 2 23.98 -6.74 -2.18
N SER A 3 23.18 -5.68 -2.25
CA SER A 3 23.63 -4.30 -2.05
C SER A 3 22.56 -3.44 -1.37
N VAL A 4 23.00 -2.41 -0.66
CA VAL A 4 22.12 -1.40 -0.06
C VAL A 4 22.23 -0.11 -0.89
N ILE A 5 21.10 0.52 -1.18
CA ILE A 5 20.98 1.76 -1.93
C ILE A 5 20.08 2.71 -1.15
N ASN A 6 20.62 3.90 -0.82
CA ASN A 6 19.93 4.92 -0.04
C ASN A 6 19.38 6.06 -0.92
N ASP A 7 19.53 5.94 -2.23
CA ASP A 7 19.10 6.94 -3.21
C ASP A 7 18.56 6.22 -4.45
N MET A 8 17.26 6.40 -4.71
CA MET A 8 16.57 5.72 -5.80
C MET A 8 17.14 6.07 -7.16
N GLU A 9 17.68 7.27 -7.37
CA GLU A 9 18.25 7.62 -8.67
C GLU A 9 19.40 6.69 -9.07
N ARG A 10 20.07 6.06 -8.10
CA ARG A 10 21.13 5.09 -8.38
C ARG A 10 20.61 3.74 -8.85
N ALA A 11 19.37 3.40 -8.50
CA ALA A 11 18.69 2.16 -8.90
C ALA A 11 17.84 2.35 -10.17
N THR A 12 17.17 3.49 -10.30
CA THR A 12 16.16 3.76 -11.35
C THR A 12 16.61 4.79 -12.39
N GLY A 13 17.70 5.51 -12.13
CA GLY A 13 18.23 6.52 -13.03
C GLY A 13 18.95 5.93 -14.24
N ARG A 14 19.46 6.83 -15.08
CA ARG A 14 20.16 6.44 -16.33
C ARG A 14 21.38 5.56 -16.04
N PHE A 15 22.19 5.92 -15.05
CA PHE A 15 23.39 5.17 -14.68
C PHE A 15 23.08 4.19 -13.54
N ASN A 16 22.72 2.96 -13.90
CA ASN A 16 22.18 1.94 -12.99
C ASN A 16 23.13 0.74 -12.82
N ALA A 17 24.45 0.99 -12.92
CA ALA A 17 25.47 -0.05 -12.81
C ALA A 17 25.43 -0.86 -11.50
N LEU A 18 24.85 -0.30 -10.43
CA LEU A 18 24.68 -0.98 -9.14
C LEU A 18 23.73 -2.18 -9.22
N ASN A 19 22.81 -2.19 -10.19
CA ASN A 19 21.88 -3.29 -10.40
C ASN A 19 22.56 -4.53 -11.00
N LEU A 20 23.73 -4.36 -11.62
CA LEU A 20 24.42 -5.46 -12.28
C LEU A 20 24.95 -6.48 -11.27
N ASP A 21 24.80 -7.76 -11.62
CA ASP A 21 25.24 -8.93 -10.84
C ASP A 21 24.61 -8.97 -9.42
N LYS A 22 23.41 -8.43 -9.27
CA LYS A 22 22.63 -8.45 -8.03
C LYS A 22 21.47 -9.41 -8.09
N THR A 23 21.22 -10.04 -6.95
CA THR A 23 20.07 -10.92 -6.70
C THR A 23 19.10 -10.30 -5.70
N VAL A 24 19.61 -9.43 -4.82
CA VAL A 24 18.82 -8.70 -3.82
C VAL A 24 19.35 -7.27 -3.72
N ILE A 25 18.45 -6.28 -3.68
CA ILE A 25 18.78 -4.88 -3.40
C ILE A 25 17.89 -4.40 -2.25
N LEU A 26 18.52 -3.88 -1.20
CA LEU A 26 17.84 -3.16 -0.12
C LEU A 26 17.80 -1.67 -0.48
N LEU A 27 16.59 -1.13 -0.55
CA LEU A 27 16.30 0.28 -0.73
C LEU A 27 16.01 0.87 0.66
N ASP A 28 16.97 1.60 1.20
CA ASP A 28 16.94 2.15 2.56
C ASP A 28 16.58 3.64 2.50
N GLU A 29 15.37 3.99 2.93
CA GLU A 29 14.78 5.34 2.85
C GLU A 29 14.73 5.94 1.43
N ALA A 30 15.01 5.14 0.42
CA ALA A 30 15.20 5.62 -0.94
C ALA A 30 13.85 6.04 -1.57
N MET A 31 12.73 5.40 -1.19
CA MET A 31 11.41 5.72 -1.73
C MET A 31 10.74 6.89 -0.98
N ASP A 32 10.82 8.08 -1.57
CA ASP A 32 10.01 9.23 -1.15
C ASP A 32 8.57 9.13 -1.67
N SER A 33 7.65 9.36 -0.74
CA SER A 33 6.19 9.42 -0.89
C SER A 33 5.75 10.31 -2.09
N GLY A 34 6.45 11.42 -2.38
CA GLY A 34 6.06 12.36 -3.44
C GLY A 34 6.39 11.92 -4.86
N ASN A 35 7.27 10.94 -5.06
CA ASN A 35 7.86 10.65 -6.37
C ASN A 35 7.16 9.50 -7.12
N ARG A 36 5.94 9.78 -7.61
CA ARG A 36 5.14 8.82 -8.41
C ARG A 36 5.88 8.24 -9.61
N ARG A 37 6.80 9.01 -10.21
CA ARG A 37 7.61 8.55 -11.34
C ARG A 37 8.52 7.40 -10.92
N MET A 38 9.18 7.51 -9.76
CA MET A 38 10.07 6.48 -9.25
C MET A 38 9.29 5.23 -8.82
N ALA A 39 8.13 5.40 -8.19
CA ALA A 39 7.24 4.27 -7.89
C ALA A 39 6.82 3.51 -9.15
N GLN A 40 6.53 4.21 -10.25
CA GLN A 40 6.20 3.58 -11.53
C GLN A 40 7.40 2.83 -12.15
N ILE A 41 8.59 3.42 -12.10
CA ILE A 41 9.81 2.75 -12.60
C ILE A 41 10.08 1.48 -11.78
N MET A 42 9.92 1.52 -10.46
CA MET A 42 10.07 0.34 -9.60
C MET A 42 9.08 -0.77 -9.92
N LYS A 43 7.82 -0.42 -10.20
CA LYS A 43 6.81 -1.40 -10.64
C LYS A 43 7.28 -2.11 -11.90
N ASN A 44 7.87 -1.40 -12.85
CA ASN A 44 8.40 -1.99 -14.07
C ASN A 44 9.62 -2.88 -13.77
N LEU A 45 10.62 -2.36 -13.06
CA LEU A 45 11.86 -3.07 -12.71
C LEU A 45 11.60 -4.36 -11.92
N SER A 46 10.55 -4.41 -11.09
CA SER A 46 10.19 -5.62 -10.35
C SER A 46 9.62 -6.74 -11.24
N THR A 47 9.22 -6.43 -12.47
CA THR A 47 8.57 -7.38 -13.39
C THR A 47 9.33 -7.65 -14.68
N GLU A 48 10.33 -6.82 -15.01
CA GLU A 48 11.11 -6.95 -16.25
C GLU A 48 12.10 -8.13 -16.16
N GLU A 49 12.13 -8.97 -17.20
CA GLU A 49 13.08 -10.09 -17.32
C GLU A 49 14.49 -9.64 -17.71
N LYS A 50 14.60 -8.49 -18.40
CA LYS A 50 15.86 -7.90 -18.85
C LYS A 50 15.84 -6.41 -18.59
N SER A 51 16.95 -5.89 -18.09
CA SER A 51 17.14 -4.45 -17.85
C SER A 51 18.28 -3.91 -18.70
N LEU A 52 18.11 -2.70 -19.25
CA LEU A 52 19.21 -1.97 -19.88
C LEU A 52 20.16 -1.44 -18.79
N ILE A 53 21.41 -1.85 -18.86
CA ILE A 53 22.46 -1.38 -17.96
C ILE A 53 23.28 -0.30 -18.67
N GLU A 54 23.29 0.91 -18.13
CA GLU A 54 24.19 1.98 -18.59
C GLU A 54 25.23 2.30 -17.52
N ARG A 55 26.50 2.20 -17.91
CA ARG A 55 27.65 2.59 -17.10
C ARG A 55 28.22 3.91 -17.62
N LYS A 56 28.69 4.76 -16.72
CA LYS A 56 29.25 6.06 -17.10
C LYS A 56 30.46 5.86 -18.02
N GLY A 57 30.42 6.47 -19.20
CA GLY A 57 31.51 6.39 -20.18
C GLY A 57 31.64 5.04 -20.90
N GLN A 58 30.65 4.15 -20.81
CA GLN A 58 30.65 2.86 -21.52
C GLN A 58 29.37 2.68 -22.34
N LYS A 59 29.39 1.73 -23.28
CA LYS A 59 28.20 1.36 -24.06
C LYS A 59 27.19 0.65 -23.16
N SER A 60 25.92 0.97 -23.34
CA SER A 60 24.82 0.28 -22.69
C SER A 60 24.65 -1.13 -23.24
N PHE A 61 24.19 -2.06 -22.40
CA PHE A 61 23.88 -3.42 -22.81
C PHE A 61 22.68 -3.97 -22.04
N LEU A 62 22.02 -4.98 -22.60
CA LEU A 62 20.91 -5.67 -21.91
C LEU A 62 21.46 -6.79 -21.03
N ALA A 63 21.02 -6.83 -19.78
CA ALA A 63 21.33 -7.89 -18.83
C ALA A 63 20.04 -8.55 -18.35
N SER A 64 20.10 -9.84 -18.03
CA SER A 64 19.00 -10.52 -17.35
C SER A 64 18.82 -9.94 -15.95
N ASN A 65 17.56 -9.70 -15.57
CA ASN A 65 17.21 -9.13 -14.28
C ASN A 65 16.70 -10.23 -13.34
N PHE A 66 17.46 -10.49 -12.28
CA PHE A 66 17.13 -11.46 -11.23
C PHE A 66 17.00 -10.77 -9.86
N ILE A 67 16.80 -9.45 -9.85
CA ILE A 67 16.84 -8.65 -8.64
C ILE A 67 15.52 -8.77 -7.88
N ASN A 68 15.62 -9.05 -6.59
CA ASN A 68 14.53 -8.92 -5.63
C ASN A 68 14.76 -7.66 -4.80
N TYR A 69 13.74 -6.81 -4.68
CA TYR A 69 13.86 -5.55 -3.95
C TYR A 69 13.27 -5.69 -2.54
N ILE A 70 14.03 -5.26 -1.54
CA ILE A 70 13.57 -5.05 -0.17
C ILE A 70 13.53 -3.55 0.05
N VAL A 71 12.49 -3.04 0.68
CA VAL A 71 12.35 -1.61 0.95
C VAL A 71 12.15 -1.42 2.44
N ALA A 72 13.02 -0.61 3.04
CA ALA A 72 12.89 -0.17 4.43
C ALA A 72 12.72 1.35 4.43
N THR A 73 11.76 1.85 5.19
CA THR A 73 11.50 3.29 5.31
C THR A 73 10.87 3.57 6.67
N ASN A 74 11.20 4.73 7.23
CA ASN A 74 10.52 5.29 8.39
C ASN A 74 9.34 6.20 7.99
N ASN A 75 9.28 6.62 6.72
CA ASN A 75 8.24 7.50 6.19
C ASN A 75 7.06 6.71 5.61
N ASP A 76 5.86 7.30 5.67
CA ASP A 76 4.64 6.73 5.09
C ASP A 76 4.78 6.49 3.57
N PHE A 77 4.51 5.25 3.13
CA PHE A 77 4.38 4.94 1.70
C PHE A 77 3.09 5.56 1.16
N SER A 78 3.17 6.59 0.33
CA SER A 78 1.97 7.26 -0.20
C SER A 78 1.63 6.91 -1.66
N SER A 79 2.45 6.13 -2.37
CA SER A 79 2.25 5.92 -3.82
C SER A 79 2.73 4.58 -4.41
N VAL A 80 2.73 3.50 -3.64
CA VAL A 80 3.26 2.19 -4.05
C VAL A 80 2.17 1.13 -4.27
N ILE A 81 1.13 1.10 -3.43
CA ILE A 81 0.16 0.00 -3.38
C ILE A 81 -1.14 0.38 -4.08
N GLU A 82 -1.52 -0.43 -5.06
CA GLU A 82 -2.82 -0.35 -5.75
C GLU A 82 -3.80 -1.39 -5.18
N GLU A 83 -5.08 -1.22 -5.46
CA GLU A 83 -6.15 -2.14 -5.03
C GLU A 83 -5.86 -3.60 -5.36
N SER A 84 -5.40 -3.85 -6.59
CA SER A 84 -5.07 -5.17 -7.13
C SER A 84 -3.56 -5.46 -7.15
N ASP A 85 -2.78 -4.77 -6.30
CA ASP A 85 -1.33 -4.97 -6.28
C ASP A 85 -0.94 -6.37 -5.79
N ARG A 86 -0.21 -7.07 -6.67
CA ARG A 86 0.33 -8.41 -6.51
C ARG A 86 1.86 -8.43 -6.49
N ARG A 87 2.51 -7.30 -6.19
CA ARG A 87 3.98 -7.14 -6.27
C ARG A 87 4.63 -6.98 -4.91
N TYR A 88 3.94 -6.34 -3.96
CA TYR A 88 4.53 -6.00 -2.66
C TYR A 88 3.89 -6.77 -1.51
N VAL A 89 4.75 -7.39 -0.70
CA VAL A 89 4.46 -7.73 0.70
C VAL A 89 4.79 -6.48 1.52
N ALA A 90 3.82 -5.97 2.28
CA ALA A 90 4.04 -4.82 3.16
C ALA A 90 3.96 -5.30 4.61
N MET A 91 4.95 -4.96 5.43
CA MET A 91 4.98 -5.33 6.84
C MET A 91 5.35 -4.10 7.65
N GLU A 92 4.70 -3.95 8.79
CA GLU A 92 5.05 -2.95 9.78
C GLU A 92 5.92 -3.60 10.85
N ALA A 93 7.06 -2.98 11.16
CA ALA A 93 7.92 -3.42 12.25
C ALA A 93 7.46 -2.78 13.56
N SER A 94 7.45 -3.57 14.64
CA SER A 94 7.09 -3.08 15.97
C SER A 94 8.07 -2.01 16.46
N ASP A 95 7.53 -0.98 17.12
CA ASP A 95 8.29 0.13 17.74
C ASP A 95 8.87 -0.20 19.13
N LYS A 96 8.39 -1.27 19.77
CA LYS A 96 8.81 -1.78 21.11
C LYS A 96 10.31 -1.79 21.40
N VAL A 97 11.16 -2.02 20.40
CA VAL A 97 12.63 -2.06 20.54
C VAL A 97 13.35 -1.06 19.63
N CYS A 98 12.68 0.04 19.29
CA CYS A 98 13.29 1.16 18.57
C CYS A 98 14.53 1.70 19.33
N PRO A 99 15.60 2.21 18.69
CA PRO A 99 16.84 2.61 19.37
C PRO A 99 16.70 3.62 20.52
N MET A 100 15.57 4.34 20.60
CA MET A 100 15.27 5.29 21.68
C MET A 100 14.51 4.66 22.87
N MET A 101 14.12 3.39 22.79
CA MET A 101 13.36 2.69 23.84
C MET A 101 14.30 2.14 24.94
N PRO A 102 13.86 2.13 26.22
CA PRO A 102 14.60 1.48 27.29
C PRO A 102 14.84 -0.01 27.00
N GLY A 103 16.08 -0.48 27.18
CA GLY A 103 16.43 -1.89 26.92
C GLY A 103 16.69 -2.23 25.45
N ALA A 104 16.51 -1.28 24.52
CA ALA A 104 16.71 -1.53 23.09
C ALA A 104 18.18 -1.86 22.77
N LYS A 105 19.12 -1.14 23.39
CA LYS A 105 20.55 -1.38 23.19
C LYS A 105 20.92 -2.80 23.59
N GLU A 106 20.53 -3.24 24.78
CA GLU A 106 20.81 -4.58 25.30
C GLU A 106 20.16 -5.67 24.42
N TYR A 107 18.95 -5.42 23.94
CA TYR A 107 18.26 -6.30 23.00
C TYR A 107 19.04 -6.45 21.69
N TRP A 108 19.43 -5.34 21.05
CA TRP A 108 20.14 -5.36 19.77
C TRP A 108 21.57 -5.88 19.90
N ASP A 109 22.27 -5.55 20.98
CA ASP A 109 23.60 -6.10 21.28
C ASP A 109 23.53 -7.63 21.34
N ARG A 110 22.55 -8.19 22.07
CA ARG A 110 22.33 -9.65 22.13
C ARG A 110 22.04 -10.25 20.75
N ILE A 111 21.22 -9.60 19.94
CA ILE A 111 20.88 -10.07 18.59
C ILE A 111 22.11 -10.04 17.68
N HIS A 112 22.87 -8.93 17.69
CA HIS A 112 24.07 -8.77 16.89
C HIS A 112 25.14 -9.79 17.28
N ASP A 113 25.40 -9.96 18.57
CA ASP A 113 26.39 -10.90 19.10
C ASP A 113 26.05 -12.36 18.73
N THR A 114 24.75 -12.68 18.63
CA THR A 114 24.29 -14.03 18.29
C THR A 114 24.25 -14.26 16.77
N LEU A 115 23.69 -13.31 16.01
CA LEU A 115 23.37 -13.50 14.59
C LEU A 115 24.47 -13.05 13.62
N LEU A 116 25.30 -12.06 13.99
CA LEU A 116 26.37 -11.55 13.12
C LEU A 116 27.66 -12.37 13.26
N THR A 117 27.51 -13.69 13.44
CA THR A 117 28.60 -14.67 13.46
C THR A 117 28.60 -15.50 12.19
N LYS A 118 29.76 -16.03 11.81
CA LYS A 118 29.88 -16.88 10.61
C LYS A 118 29.07 -18.17 10.77
N GLU A 119 29.06 -18.71 11.97
CA GLU A 119 28.35 -19.91 12.37
C GLU A 119 26.84 -19.72 12.22
N ALA A 120 26.27 -18.64 12.76
CA ALA A 120 24.86 -18.31 12.59
C ALA A 120 24.49 -18.13 11.11
N GLY A 121 25.34 -17.42 10.34
CA GLY A 121 25.16 -17.27 8.89
C GLY A 121 25.14 -18.62 8.14
N LEU A 122 26.01 -19.56 8.50
CA LEU A 122 26.03 -20.91 7.93
C LEU A 122 24.76 -21.69 8.29
N HIS A 123 24.27 -21.59 9.52
CA HIS A 123 23.01 -22.23 9.93
C HIS A 123 21.81 -21.68 9.17
N ILE A 124 21.70 -20.35 9.04
CA ILE A 124 20.64 -19.70 8.26
C ILE A 124 20.72 -20.13 6.80
N PHE A 125 21.92 -20.13 6.21
CA PHE A 125 22.13 -20.56 4.83
C PHE A 125 21.72 -22.02 4.61
N HIS A 126 22.13 -22.92 5.51
CA HIS A 126 21.74 -24.33 5.45
C HIS A 126 20.23 -24.52 5.56
N TRP A 127 19.58 -23.79 6.47
CA TRP A 127 18.13 -23.79 6.61
C TRP A 127 17.42 -23.31 5.33
N LEU A 128 17.92 -22.24 4.69
CA LEU A 128 17.38 -21.72 3.42
C LEU A 128 17.54 -22.72 2.26
N LEU A 129 18.68 -23.42 2.18
CA LEU A 129 18.93 -24.44 1.15
C LEU A 129 18.00 -25.65 1.26
N GLN A 130 17.54 -25.96 2.47
CA GLN A 130 16.67 -27.10 2.75
C GLN A 130 15.17 -26.77 2.61
N ARG A 131 14.83 -25.50 2.32
CA ARG A 131 13.44 -25.09 2.19
C ARG A 131 12.84 -25.67 0.91
N ASP A 132 11.81 -26.52 1.06
CA ASP A 132 10.99 -26.93 -0.08
C ASP A 132 10.17 -25.75 -0.60
N LEU A 133 10.35 -25.45 -1.88
CA LEU A 133 9.67 -24.37 -2.62
C LEU A 133 8.83 -24.90 -3.79
N SER A 134 8.64 -26.21 -3.90
CA SER A 134 7.91 -26.84 -5.00
C SER A 134 6.47 -26.32 -5.15
N GLY A 135 5.81 -26.00 -4.04
CA GLY A 135 4.48 -25.38 -4.01
C GLY A 135 4.47 -23.85 -3.91
N PHE A 136 5.64 -23.18 -3.95
CA PHE A 136 5.71 -21.74 -3.73
C PHE A 136 5.34 -20.96 -5.00
N ASP A 137 4.17 -20.31 -4.98
CA ASP A 137 3.77 -19.36 -6.01
C ASP A 137 4.09 -17.92 -5.57
N ARG A 138 5.11 -17.32 -6.19
CA ARG A 138 5.49 -15.91 -5.97
C ARG A 138 4.37 -14.91 -6.25
N ARG A 139 3.32 -15.29 -6.98
CA ARG A 139 2.18 -14.41 -7.29
C ARG A 139 1.14 -14.41 -6.17
N GLN A 140 1.17 -15.39 -5.26
CA GLN A 140 0.29 -15.46 -4.10
C GLN A 140 0.88 -14.64 -2.96
N ILE A 141 0.76 -13.32 -3.07
CA ILE A 141 1.24 -12.41 -2.04
C ILE A 141 0.23 -12.30 -0.90
N PRO A 142 0.63 -12.52 0.37
CA PRO A 142 -0.26 -12.36 1.52
C PRO A 142 -0.74 -10.91 1.66
N THR A 143 -2.00 -10.75 2.10
CA THR A 143 -2.56 -9.44 2.45
C THR A 143 -2.43 -9.24 3.95
N THR A 144 -1.42 -8.47 4.36
CA THR A 144 -1.18 -8.10 5.76
C THR A 144 -2.07 -6.94 6.20
N LYS A 145 -2.21 -6.73 7.52
CA LYS A 145 -2.88 -5.55 8.10
C LYS A 145 -2.32 -4.24 7.52
N TYR A 146 -1.01 -4.08 7.58
CA TYR A 146 -0.33 -2.90 7.03
C TYR A 146 -0.57 -2.71 5.52
N LYS A 147 -0.64 -3.80 4.73
CA LYS A 147 -0.98 -3.71 3.30
C LYS A 147 -2.41 -3.18 3.09
N ARG A 148 -3.38 -3.57 3.93
CA ARG A 148 -4.75 -3.04 3.87
C ARG A 148 -4.79 -1.56 4.25
N GLU A 149 -4.08 -1.15 5.30
CA GLU A 149 -3.96 0.26 5.70
C GLU A 149 -3.39 1.12 4.58
N LEU A 150 -2.32 0.66 3.92
CA LEU A 150 -1.76 1.33 2.76
C LEU A 150 -2.75 1.41 1.59
N LYS A 151 -3.52 0.36 1.32
CA LYS A 151 -4.59 0.40 0.31
C LYS A 151 -5.62 1.49 0.62
N VAL A 152 -6.05 1.61 1.88
CA VAL A 152 -6.99 2.65 2.31
C VAL A 152 -6.37 4.04 2.14
N LYS A 153 -5.17 4.27 2.70
CA LYS A 153 -4.46 5.56 2.62
C LYS A 153 -4.25 6.03 1.18
N GLN A 154 -3.90 5.12 0.27
CA GLN A 154 -3.58 5.40 -1.14
C GLN A 154 -4.79 5.28 -2.09
N SER A 155 -5.98 4.91 -1.57
CA SER A 155 -7.20 4.82 -2.37
C SER A 155 -7.74 6.18 -2.79
N ASN A 156 -8.71 6.17 -3.71
CA ASN A 156 -9.37 7.39 -4.14
C ASN A 156 -10.20 8.03 -3.01
N HIS A 157 -10.53 9.31 -3.18
CA HIS A 157 -11.28 10.08 -2.20
C HIS A 157 -12.67 9.48 -1.86
N ALA A 158 -13.34 8.86 -2.83
CA ALA A 158 -14.65 8.26 -2.59
C ALA A 158 -14.55 7.03 -1.68
N VAL A 159 -13.53 6.18 -1.86
CA VAL A 159 -13.26 5.04 -0.97
C VAL A 159 -13.06 5.52 0.46
N ARG A 160 -12.11 6.45 0.67
CA ARG A 160 -11.80 6.99 2.01
C ARG A 160 -13.02 7.65 2.67
N TYR A 161 -13.80 8.41 1.91
CA TYR A 161 -15.05 9.02 2.38
C TYR A 161 -16.08 7.96 2.81
N LEU A 162 -16.30 6.92 2.00
CA LEU A 162 -17.26 5.87 2.31
C LEU A 162 -16.85 5.04 3.52
N LEU A 163 -15.55 4.73 3.68
CA LEU A 163 -15.04 4.02 4.85
C LEU A 163 -15.23 4.84 6.14
N HIS A 164 -14.89 6.12 6.11
CA HIS A 164 -15.16 7.02 7.25
C HIS A 164 -16.65 7.08 7.60
N ARG A 165 -17.51 7.19 6.58
CA ARG A 165 -18.96 7.22 6.77
C ARG A 165 -19.49 5.90 7.37
N ARG A 166 -18.91 4.77 6.98
CA ARG A 166 -19.21 3.47 7.59
C ARG A 166 -18.85 3.46 9.07
N GLU A 167 -17.66 3.94 9.43
CA GLU A 167 -17.22 4.01 10.84
C GLU A 167 -18.19 4.85 11.68
N GLN A 168 -18.53 6.05 11.22
CA GLN A 168 -19.50 6.92 11.92
C GLN A 168 -20.87 6.26 12.11
N TRP A 169 -21.33 5.48 11.12
CA TRP A 169 -22.59 4.75 11.21
C TRP A 169 -22.53 3.58 12.18
N LEU A 170 -21.42 2.84 12.21
CA LEU A 170 -21.23 1.75 13.17
C LEU A 170 -21.16 2.27 14.60
N GLU A 171 -20.49 3.40 14.85
CA GLU A 171 -20.39 4.03 16.18
C GLU A 171 -21.76 4.34 16.80
N VAL A 172 -22.74 4.72 15.98
CA VAL A 172 -24.10 5.05 16.43
C VAL A 172 -25.11 3.92 16.21
N GLY A 173 -24.66 2.74 15.74
CA GLY A 173 -25.52 1.60 15.45
C GLY A 173 -26.50 1.81 14.28
N PHE A 174 -26.18 2.70 13.35
CA PHE A 174 -27.02 2.99 12.19
C PHE A 174 -26.70 2.05 11.02
N THR A 175 -27.67 1.23 10.62
CA THR A 175 -27.51 0.23 9.53
C THR A 175 -28.50 0.40 8.38
N GLU A 176 -29.41 1.38 8.45
CA GLU A 176 -30.45 1.58 7.45
C GLU A 176 -29.94 2.16 6.13
N GLU A 177 -30.72 2.02 5.07
CA GLU A 177 -30.42 2.62 3.77
C GLU A 177 -30.75 4.12 3.74
N VAL A 178 -29.80 4.91 3.25
CA VAL A 178 -29.98 6.35 3.00
C VAL A 178 -29.96 6.60 1.50
N LYS A 179 -30.96 7.34 1.01
CA LYS A 179 -31.08 7.75 -0.40
C LYS A 179 -30.75 9.23 -0.54
N GLU A 180 -29.63 9.55 -1.18
CA GLU A 180 -29.12 10.93 -1.27
C GLU A 180 -28.96 11.41 -2.71
N GLY A 181 -29.24 12.69 -2.95
CA GLY A 181 -28.95 13.34 -4.23
C GLY A 181 -27.47 13.75 -4.34
N SER A 182 -26.97 13.99 -5.57
CA SER A 182 -25.56 14.37 -5.78
C SER A 182 -25.11 15.59 -4.97
N ILE A 183 -25.96 16.63 -4.86
CA ILE A 183 -25.66 17.86 -4.12
C ILE A 183 -25.48 17.56 -2.62
N GLU A 184 -26.37 16.76 -2.04
CA GLU A 184 -26.32 16.38 -0.63
C GLU A 184 -25.07 15.54 -0.34
N THR A 185 -24.84 14.49 -1.14
CA THR A 185 -23.66 13.63 -1.01
C THR A 185 -22.36 14.44 -1.14
N TYR A 186 -22.32 15.40 -2.07
CA TYR A 186 -21.16 16.27 -2.26
C TYR A 186 -20.95 17.23 -1.09
N GLY A 187 -22.03 17.75 -0.47
CA GLY A 187 -21.96 18.55 0.76
C GLY A 187 -21.25 17.81 1.88
N LYS A 188 -21.73 16.60 2.22
CA LYS A 188 -21.15 15.72 3.25
C LYS A 188 -19.70 15.34 2.94
N TYR A 189 -19.41 15.07 1.67
CA TYR A 189 -18.04 14.80 1.22
C TYR A 189 -17.09 15.98 1.43
N LYS A 190 -17.54 17.22 1.18
CA LYS A 190 -16.71 18.42 1.42
C LYS A 190 -16.43 18.62 2.90
N GLU A 191 -17.43 18.42 3.75
CA GLU A 191 -17.28 18.49 5.21
C GLU A 191 -16.27 17.47 5.70
N TRP A 192 -16.40 16.20 5.27
CA TRP A 192 -15.42 15.17 5.55
C TRP A 192 -14.01 15.54 5.05
N ALA A 193 -13.89 16.01 3.80
CA ALA A 193 -12.58 16.33 3.23
C ALA A 193 -11.89 17.47 3.99
N ALA A 194 -12.66 18.46 4.46
CA ALA A 194 -12.14 19.54 5.29
C ALA A 194 -11.69 19.07 6.68
N TRP A 195 -12.38 18.08 7.26
CA TRP A 195 -11.99 17.46 8.52
C TRP A 195 -10.76 16.54 8.39
N ALA A 196 -10.72 15.71 7.34
CA ALA A 196 -9.71 14.66 7.18
C ALA A 196 -8.33 15.20 6.82
N ASP A 197 -8.25 16.16 5.91
CA ASP A 197 -6.99 16.82 5.54
C ASP A 197 -7.26 18.22 4.96
N PRO A 198 -7.13 19.28 5.78
CA PRO A 198 -7.34 20.66 5.35
C PRO A 198 -6.43 21.11 4.20
N SER A 199 -5.30 20.41 3.98
CA SER A 199 -4.33 20.73 2.94
C SER A 199 -4.63 20.05 1.59
N THR A 200 -5.52 19.06 1.58
CA THR A 200 -5.81 18.27 0.37
C THR A 200 -6.85 18.93 -0.52
N SER A 201 -6.53 19.02 -1.83
CA SER A 201 -7.47 19.49 -2.86
C SER A 201 -8.74 18.63 -2.94
N VAL A 202 -9.87 19.21 -2.53
CA VAL A 202 -11.19 18.59 -2.66
C VAL A 202 -11.54 18.39 -4.13
N LYS A 203 -11.85 17.15 -4.53
CA LYS A 203 -12.28 16.84 -5.91
C LYS A 203 -13.68 17.39 -6.18
N GLY A 204 -13.89 17.94 -7.37
CA GLY A 204 -15.20 18.48 -7.78
C GLY A 204 -16.31 17.43 -7.84
N GLU A 205 -17.56 17.88 -7.77
CA GLU A 205 -18.76 17.01 -7.71
C GLU A 205 -18.82 15.96 -8.82
N GLN A 206 -18.53 16.35 -10.06
CA GLN A 206 -18.54 15.42 -11.21
C GLN A 206 -17.48 14.33 -11.07
N VAL A 207 -16.30 14.69 -10.54
CA VAL A 207 -15.19 13.74 -10.33
C VAL A 207 -15.55 12.76 -9.22
N LEU A 208 -16.09 13.25 -8.10
CA LEU A 208 -16.60 12.40 -7.01
C LEU A 208 -17.70 11.46 -7.52
N GLY A 209 -18.66 11.99 -8.29
CA GLY A 209 -19.75 11.21 -8.86
C GLY A 209 -19.24 10.07 -9.77
N SER A 210 -18.21 10.34 -10.57
CA SER A 210 -17.54 9.32 -11.40
C SER A 210 -16.86 8.25 -10.55
N MET A 211 -16.19 8.63 -9.47
CA MET A 211 -15.57 7.69 -8.53
C MET A 211 -16.61 6.81 -7.85
N LEU A 212 -17.69 7.39 -7.32
CA LEU A 212 -18.80 6.65 -6.69
C LEU A 212 -19.45 5.66 -7.65
N ASN A 213 -19.68 6.05 -8.90
CA ASN A 213 -20.25 5.16 -9.91
C ASN A 213 -19.35 3.95 -10.18
N LYS A 214 -18.02 4.13 -10.21
CA LYS A 214 -17.06 3.02 -10.38
C LYS A 214 -17.07 2.04 -9.21
N LEU A 215 -17.43 2.52 -8.02
CA LEU A 215 -17.56 1.72 -6.80
C LEU A 215 -18.94 1.06 -6.64
N GLY A 216 -19.83 1.16 -7.63
CA GLY A 216 -21.18 0.59 -7.58
C GLY A 216 -22.27 1.53 -7.04
N PHE A 217 -21.90 2.69 -6.49
CA PHE A 217 -22.84 3.70 -5.95
C PHE A 217 -23.40 4.60 -7.06
N THR A 218 -24.21 4.01 -7.93
CA THR A 218 -24.77 4.68 -9.10
C THR A 218 -26.06 5.45 -8.81
N LEU A 219 -26.35 6.46 -9.64
CA LEU A 219 -27.58 7.24 -9.55
C LEU A 219 -28.77 6.44 -10.08
N ASN A 220 -29.62 6.01 -9.17
CA ASN A 220 -30.88 5.34 -9.47
C ASN A 220 -31.96 6.38 -9.85
N LYS A 221 -32.89 6.00 -10.74
CA LYS A 221 -34.09 6.80 -11.01
C LYS A 221 -34.91 6.85 -9.72
N GLY A 222 -35.03 8.02 -9.11
CA GLY A 222 -35.83 8.23 -7.92
C GLY A 222 -37.21 8.81 -8.25
N ASP A 223 -37.89 9.25 -7.20
CA ASP A 223 -39.27 9.73 -7.26
C ASP A 223 -39.40 11.03 -8.07
N LYS A 224 -40.57 11.21 -8.68
CA LYS A 224 -40.94 12.49 -9.31
C LYS A 224 -41.36 13.45 -8.21
N ILE A 225 -40.59 14.52 -8.02
CA ILE A 225 -40.91 15.60 -7.09
C ILE A 225 -41.08 16.87 -7.92
N SER A 226 -42.25 17.50 -7.82
CA SER A 226 -42.57 18.74 -8.56
C SER A 226 -42.30 18.65 -10.08
N GLY A 227 -42.63 17.52 -10.70
CA GLY A 227 -42.48 17.29 -12.15
C GLY A 227 -41.06 16.96 -12.62
N ARG A 228 -40.03 17.04 -11.76
CA ARG A 228 -38.66 16.64 -12.08
C ARG A 228 -38.33 15.29 -11.45
N THR A 229 -37.65 14.42 -12.22
CA THR A 229 -37.14 13.15 -11.69
C THR A 229 -35.86 13.43 -10.94
N ILE A 230 -35.84 13.21 -9.63
CA ILE A 230 -34.63 13.37 -8.83
C ILE A 230 -33.90 12.04 -8.77
N LYS A 231 -32.66 12.00 -9.26
CA LYS A 231 -31.82 10.81 -9.15
C LYS A 231 -31.13 10.78 -7.80
N ARG A 232 -31.11 9.61 -7.15
CA ARG A 232 -30.48 9.42 -5.83
C ARG A 232 -29.56 8.19 -5.83
N ARG A 233 -28.55 8.21 -4.98
CA ARG A 233 -27.69 7.06 -4.65
C ARG A 233 -28.16 6.43 -3.36
N THR A 234 -28.08 5.12 -3.27
CA THR A 234 -28.35 4.38 -2.02
C THR A 234 -27.02 4.11 -1.32
N PHE A 235 -26.96 4.39 -0.03
CA PHE A 235 -25.82 4.11 0.83
C PHE A 235 -26.30 3.35 2.07
N SER A 236 -25.56 2.34 2.50
CA SER A 236 -25.76 1.65 3.78
C SER A 236 -24.44 1.02 4.21
N VAL A 237 -24.31 0.64 5.49
CA VAL A 237 -23.15 -0.11 5.98
C VAL A 237 -22.96 -1.38 5.14
N ALA A 238 -24.01 -2.16 4.93
CA ALA A 238 -23.94 -3.40 4.16
C ALA A 238 -23.47 -3.20 2.71
N LEU A 239 -23.92 -2.14 2.03
CA LEU A 239 -23.46 -1.84 0.67
C LEU A 239 -21.99 -1.40 0.63
N ILE A 240 -21.55 -0.63 1.63
CA ILE A 240 -20.15 -0.22 1.74
C ILE A 240 -19.27 -1.45 2.00
N GLU A 241 -19.68 -2.34 2.89
CA GLU A 241 -18.94 -3.58 3.17
C GLU A 241 -18.87 -4.51 1.97
N LEU A 242 -19.98 -4.66 1.24
CA LEU A 242 -20.03 -5.46 0.03
C LEU A 242 -19.10 -4.92 -1.07
N HIS A 243 -19.09 -3.61 -1.29
CA HIS A 243 -18.34 -3.00 -2.40
C HIS A 243 -16.89 -2.65 -2.05
N LEU A 244 -16.56 -2.49 -0.76
CA LEU A 244 -15.23 -2.10 -0.29
C LEU A 244 -14.58 -3.13 0.63
N GLU A 245 -15.04 -4.39 0.62
CA GLU A 245 -14.44 -5.51 1.35
C GLU A 245 -12.89 -5.53 1.30
N PRO A 246 -12.21 -5.32 0.15
CA PRO A 246 -10.74 -5.38 0.09
C PRO A 246 -10.02 -4.30 0.90
N TYR A 247 -10.74 -3.27 1.33
CA TYR A 247 -10.23 -2.14 2.10
C TYR A 247 -10.56 -2.21 3.59
N ILE A 248 -11.44 -3.12 4.00
CA ILE A 248 -11.88 -3.21 5.39
C ILE A 248 -10.83 -3.97 6.20
N ILE A 249 -10.41 -3.35 7.29
CA ILE A 249 -9.53 -3.95 8.29
C ILE A 249 -10.45 -4.43 9.41
N PHE A 250 -10.62 -5.74 9.52
CA PHE A 250 -11.17 -6.34 10.73
C PHE A 250 -10.04 -6.39 11.74
N ASP A 251 -10.22 -5.81 12.93
CA ASP A 251 -9.25 -6.01 14.00
C ASP A 251 -9.32 -7.48 14.42
N GLU A 252 -8.19 -8.19 14.27
CA GLU A 252 -8.03 -9.59 14.70
C GLU A 252 -7.92 -9.73 16.24
N THR A 253 -8.28 -8.70 17.01
CA THR A 253 -8.16 -8.70 18.47
C THR A 253 -9.20 -9.54 19.21
N ASP A 254 -10.16 -10.15 18.51
CA ASP A 254 -11.18 -11.02 19.12
C ASP A 254 -10.92 -12.53 18.94
N ASN A 255 -9.80 -12.95 18.33
CA ASN A 255 -9.50 -14.37 18.08
C ASN A 255 -8.20 -14.90 18.73
N GLU A 256 -7.62 -14.18 19.70
CA GLU A 256 -6.61 -14.74 20.61
C GLU A 256 -7.18 -14.90 22.03
N ALA A 257 -8.34 -15.56 22.11
CA ALA A 257 -8.83 -16.18 23.33
C ALA A 257 -9.34 -17.59 22.97
N ASP A 258 -8.40 -18.53 22.86
CA ASP A 258 -8.56 -19.95 23.24
C ASP A 258 -7.21 -20.69 23.15
#